data_AF-A0A959BJM4-F1
#
_entry.id   AF-A0A959BJM4-F1
#
_cell.length_a   1.000
_cell.length_b   1.000
_cell.length_c   1.000
_cell.angle_alpha   90.00
_cell.angle_beta   90.00
_cell.angle_gamma   90.00
#
_symmetry.space_group_name_H-M   'P 1'
#
loop_
_entity.id
_entity.type
_entity.pdbx_description
1 polymer ?
#
loop_
_entity_poly.entity_id
_entity_poly.type
_entity_poly.pdbx_seq_one_letter_code
_entity_poly.pdbx_strand_id
1 'polypeptide(L)' 'LGQGRHPVGLLNINGFYGPLIAQLDTMAAEGFLKPAHRELLLVADDITTLLDRLESYQAPPKEGKWIKL' A
#
# COMPACT_ATOMS: atom_id res chain seq x y z
N LEU A 1 -10.71 -10.99 4.32
CA LEU A 1 -11.69 -10.24 3.51
C LEU A 1 -11.16 -10.19 2.09
N GLY A 2 -11.85 -10.83 1.15
CA GLY A 2 -11.53 -10.78 -0.26
C GLY A 2 -12.63 -10.04 -1.00
N GLN A 3 -12.26 -9.10 -1.87
CA GLN A 3 -12.79 -8.96 -3.23
C GLN A 3 -11.95 -7.87 -3.92
N GLY A 4 -11.01 -8.29 -4.78
CA GLY A 4 -10.21 -7.42 -5.64
C GLY A 4 -8.86 -6.97 -5.07
N ARG A 5 -7.75 -7.42 -5.67
CA ARG A 5 -6.40 -6.89 -5.43
C ARG A 5 -6.20 -5.62 -6.25
N HIS A 6 -7.12 -4.67 -6.11
CA HIS A 6 -6.97 -3.37 -6.75
C HIS A 6 -5.93 -2.58 -5.95
N PRO A 7 -4.95 -1.98 -6.61
CA PRO A 7 -4.02 -1.10 -5.92
C PRO A 7 -4.78 0.09 -5.34
N VAL A 8 -4.34 0.57 -4.17
CA VAL A 8 -4.88 1.77 -3.55
C VAL A 8 -3.88 2.89 -3.78
N GLY A 9 -4.30 3.94 -4.50
CA GLY A 9 -3.50 5.12 -4.75
C GLY A 9 -3.82 6.25 -3.77
N LEU A 10 -2.80 6.94 -3.27
CA LEU A 10 -2.90 8.14 -2.44
C LEU A 10 -2.12 9.29 -3.09
N LEU A 11 -2.85 10.30 -3.54
CA LEU A 11 -2.28 11.51 -4.11
C LEU A 11 -1.94 12.52 -3.00
N ASN A 12 -0.66 12.69 -2.72
CA ASN A 12 -0.13 13.50 -1.63
C ASN A 12 0.24 14.93 -2.09
N ILE A 13 -0.77 15.69 -2.52
CA ILE A 13 -0.56 17.06 -2.99
C ILE A 13 0.03 17.93 -1.87
N ASN A 14 1.17 18.57 -2.13
CA ASN A 14 1.86 19.47 -1.20
C ASN A 14 2.10 18.87 0.20
N GLY A 15 2.24 17.54 0.30
CA GLY A 15 2.48 16.88 1.58
C GLY A 15 1.27 16.80 2.51
N PHE A 16 0.05 17.03 2.03
CA PHE A 16 -1.17 17.01 2.85
C PHE A 16 -1.34 15.70 3.63
N TYR A 17 -1.03 14.56 3.00
CA TYR A 17 -1.11 13.24 3.61
C TYR A 17 0.18 12.79 4.28
N GLY A 18 1.21 13.63 4.33
CA GLY A 18 2.49 13.32 4.99
C GLY A 18 2.32 12.76 6.42
N PRO A 19 1.51 13.36 7.30
CA PRO A 19 1.29 12.83 8.65
C PRO A 19 0.61 11.46 8.67
N LEU A 20 -0.33 11.20 7.75
CA LEU A 20 -0.99 9.89 7.64
C LEU A 20 -0.01 8.82 7.17
N ILE A 21 0.82 9.13 6.18
CA ILE A 21 1.86 8.23 5.68
C ILE A 21 2.83 7.87 6.80
N ALA A 22 3.30 8.88 7.55
CA ALA A 22 4.19 8.66 8.69
C ALA A 22 3.54 7.80 9.78
N GLN A 23 2.25 7.98 10.06
CA GLN A 23 1.53 7.13 11.01
C GLN A 23 1.50 5.67 10.54
N LEU A 24 1.20 5.43 9.26
CA LEU A 24 1.18 4.07 8.69
C LEU A 24 2.57 3.42 8.71
N ASP A 25 3.63 4.19 8.49
CA ASP A 25 5.02 3.72 8.56
C ASP A 25 5.37 3.31 10.00
N THR A 26 5.00 4.10 11.01
CA THR A 26 5.16 3.73 12.42
C THR A 26 4.38 2.48 12.77
N MET A 27 3.12 2.36 12.32
CA MET A 27 2.32 1.15 12.56
C MET A 27 2.97 -0.09 11.93
N ALA A 28 3.61 0.03 10.77
CA ALA A 28 4.32 -1.06 10.14
C ALA A 28 5.60 -1.44 10.90
N ALA A 29 6.36 -0.45 11.36
CA ALA A 29 7.58 -0.65 12.16
C ALA A 29 7.28 -1.34 13.51
N GLU A 30 6.21 -0.94 14.18
CA GLU A 30 5.77 -1.47 15.47
C GLU A 30 4.98 -2.80 15.36
N GLY A 31 4.83 -3.35 14.14
CA GLY A 31 4.18 -4.64 13.91
C GLY A 31 2.65 -4.63 13.97
N PHE A 32 2.02 -3.46 14.10
CA PHE A 32 0.56 -3.31 14.00
C PHE A 32 0.03 -3.45 12.57
N LEU A 33 0.89 -3.21 11.57
CA LEU A 33 0.61 -3.38 10.15
C LEU A 33 1.65 -4.29 9.52
N LYS A 34 1.23 -5.30 8.76
CA LYS A 34 2.18 -6.09 7.97
C LYS A 34 2.84 -5.19 6.92
N PRO A 35 4.17 -5.23 6.73
CA PRO A 35 4.84 -4.47 5.67
C PRO A 35 4.22 -4.71 4.28
N ALA A 36 3.89 -5.96 3.97
CA ALA A 36 3.21 -6.33 2.72
C ALA A 36 1.85 -5.64 2.52
N HIS A 37 1.15 -5.21 3.58
CA HIS A 37 -0.06 -4.41 3.48
C HIS A 37 0.23 -2.92 3.30
N ARG A 38 1.33 -2.41 3.86
CA ARG A 38 1.79 -1.02 3.67
C ARG A 38 2.22 -0.77 2.22
N GLU A 39 2.82 -1.76 1.59
CA GLU A 39 3.25 -1.75 0.18
C GLU A 39 2.08 -1.72 -0.82
N LEU A 40 0.86 -2.07 -0.39
CA LEU A 40 -0.34 -1.96 -1.25
C LEU A 40 -0.79 -0.51 -1.48
N LEU A 41 -0.34 0.42 -0.63
CA LEU A 41 -0.67 1.84 -0.73
C LEU A 41 0.39 2.55 -1.57
N LEU A 42 0.05 2.84 -2.82
CA LEU A 42 0.87 3.61 -3.75
C LEU A 42 0.71 5.10 -3.46
N VAL A 43 1.81 5.79 -3.15
CA VAL A 43 1.79 7.23 -2.85
C VAL A 43 2.54 7.98 -3.94
N ALA A 44 1.96 9.05 -4.46
CA ALA A 44 2.66 9.98 -5.36
C ALA A 44 2.17 11.41 -5.11
N ASP A 45 2.99 12.40 -5.44
CA ASP A 45 2.66 13.82 -5.25
C ASP A 45 1.99 14.45 -6.49
N ASP A 46 1.98 13.73 -7.61
CA ASP A 46 1.33 14.11 -8.86
C ASP A 46 0.46 12.97 -9.43
N ILE A 47 -0.57 13.35 -10.19
CA ILE A 47 -1.58 12.41 -10.70
C ILE A 47 -1.02 11.48 -11.79
N THR A 48 -0.12 11.98 -12.63
CA THR A 48 0.45 11.21 -13.74
C THR A 48 1.26 10.04 -13.21
N THR A 49 2.18 10.30 -12.28
CA THR A 49 2.97 9.27 -11.59
C THR A 49 2.06 8.29 -10.84
N LEU A 50 0.98 8.76 -10.23
CA LEU A 50 0.05 7.87 -9.52
C LEU A 50 -0.65 6.91 -10.49
N LEU A 51 -1.14 7.42 -11.62
CA LEU A 51 -1.80 6.62 -12.65
C LEU A 51 -0.82 5.59 -13.27
N ASP A 52 0.40 6.01 -13.61
CA ASP A 52 1.43 5.10 -14.14
C ASP A 52 1.71 3.94 -13.17
N ARG A 53 1.82 4.25 -11.87
CA ARG A 53 2.04 3.23 -10.83
C ARG A 53 0.84 2.29 -10.68
N LEU A 54 -0.38 2.82 -10.74
CA LEU A 54 -1.61 2.04 -10.69
C LEU A 54 -1.72 1.08 -11.89
N GLU A 55 -1.37 1.53 -13.09
CA GLU A 55 -1.37 0.71 -14.30
C GLU A 55 -0.29 -0.38 -14.29
N SER A 56 0.90 -0.05 -13.78
CA SER A 56 2.03 -0.99 -13.67
C SER A 56 1.90 -2.00 -12.52
N TYR A 57 0.90 -1.83 -11.65
CA TYR A 57 0.82 -2.58 -10.41
C TYR A 57 0.57 -4.06 -10.65
N GLN A 58 1.50 -4.88 -10.15
CA GLN A 58 1.34 -6.33 -10.10
C GLN A 58 1.10 -6.74 -8.66
N ALA A 59 -0.08 -7.29 -8.41
CA ALA A 59 -0.40 -7.69 -7.06
C ALA A 59 0.57 -8.79 -6.58
N PRO A 60 1.05 -8.75 -5.32
CA PRO A 60 2.01 -9.72 -4.78
C PRO A 60 1.33 -11.06 -4.50
N PRO A 61 1.84 -12.21 -5.01
CA PRO A 61 1.15 -13.51 -5.00
C PRO A 61 0.56 -13.82 -3.62
N LYS A 62 -0.64 -14.44 -3.58
CA LYS A 62 -1.30 -14.78 -2.31
C LYS A 62 -0.28 -15.51 -1.43
N GLU A 63 0.03 -14.98 -0.26
CA GLU A 63 0.71 -15.76 0.78
C GLU A 63 -0.17 -16.99 1.03
N GLY A 64 0.28 -18.14 0.51
CA GLY A 64 -0.38 -19.41 0.74
C GLY A 64 -0.40 -19.65 2.25
N LYS A 65 -1.58 -19.77 2.84
CA LYS A 65 -1.74 -20.31 4.19
C LYS A 65 -1.21 -21.75 4.20
N TRP A 66 0.08 -21.94 4.42
CA TRP A 66 0.62 -23.22 4.83
C TRP A 66 0.31 -23.38 6.31
N ILE A 67 -0.86 -23.93 6.61
CA ILE A 67 -1.08 -24.60 7.89
C ILE A 67 -0.33 -25.92 7.76
N LYS A 68 0.87 -26.01 8.35
CA LYS A 68 1.45 -27.32 8.66
C LYS A 68 0.59 -27.91 9.78
N LEU A 69 -0.15 -28.97 9.46
CA LEU A 69 -0.59 -29.97 10.44
C LEU A 69 0.62 -30.82 10.84
#